data_AF-A0A3D5S158-F1
#
_entry.id   AF-A0A3D5S158-F1
#
_cell.length_a   1.000
_cell.length_b   1.000
_cell.length_c   1.000
_cell.angle_alpha   90.00
_cell.angle_beta   90.00
_cell.angle_gamma   90.00
#
_symmetry.space_group_name_H-M   'P 1'
#
loop_
_entity.id
_entity.type
_entity.pdbx_description
1 polymer ?
#
loop_
_entity_poly.entity_id
_entity_poly.type
_entity_poly.pdbx_seq_one_letter_code
_entity_poly.pdbx_strand_id
1 'polypeptide(L)'
;PLSLEEKFLAGEGQNITPARFGKTQPEYDKVAKKVKATLEKTARIIDVEGYCRIDAFVRIFPEKVETVVIEINSLPGMTPATAIFHQSALNNMKPYEFIDKIIEYGFEKQKLTNASWKP
;
A
#
# COMPACT_ATOMS: atom_id res chain seq x y z
N PRO A 1 -3.26 -21.82 -8.24
CA PRO A 1 -3.14 -20.98 -7.02
C PRO A 1 -1.94 -21.47 -6.19
N LEU A 2 -1.00 -20.56 -5.86
CA LEU A 2 0.19 -20.91 -5.06
C LEU A 2 -0.19 -21.24 -3.61
N SER A 3 0.53 -22.18 -3.00
CA SER A 3 0.36 -22.60 -1.61
C SER A 3 0.81 -21.52 -0.61
N LEU A 4 0.49 -21.70 0.67
CA LEU A 4 0.90 -20.78 1.74
C LEU A 4 2.42 -20.81 1.88
N GLU A 5 3.05 -21.99 1.87
CA GLU A 5 4.51 -22.12 1.86
C GLU A 5 5.16 -21.41 0.67
N GLU A 6 4.60 -21.51 -0.54
CA GLU A 6 5.14 -20.84 -1.74
C GLU A 6 5.01 -19.32 -1.68
N LYS A 7 4.02 -18.79 -0.95
CA LYS A 7 3.87 -17.34 -0.68
C LYS A 7 4.86 -16.82 0.38
N PHE A 8 5.38 -17.70 1.24
CA PHE A 8 6.24 -17.34 2.39
C PHE A 8 7.68 -17.88 2.31
N LEU A 9 8.00 -18.71 1.32
CA LEU A 9 9.38 -19.13 1.01
C LEU A 9 10.16 -17.94 0.45
N ALA A 10 11.14 -17.48 1.22
CA ALA A 10 12.14 -16.52 0.77
C ALA A 10 12.91 -17.12 -0.42
N GLY A 11 12.68 -16.64 -1.64
CA GLY A 11 13.51 -17.08 -2.77
C GLY A 11 13.09 -16.63 -4.17
N GLU A 12 11.81 -16.66 -4.54
CA GLU A 12 11.43 -16.50 -5.96
C GLU A 12 10.90 -15.09 -6.30
N GLY A 13 10.33 -14.37 -5.32
CA GLY A 13 9.82 -13.00 -5.49
C GLY A 13 10.69 -11.96 -4.79
N GLN A 14 11.33 -11.06 -5.54
CA GLN A 14 12.09 -9.95 -4.95
C GLN A 14 11.18 -8.74 -4.70
N ASN A 15 11.05 -8.33 -3.43
CA ASN A 15 10.41 -7.06 -3.07
C ASN A 15 11.34 -5.90 -3.41
N ILE A 16 11.08 -5.21 -4.53
CA ILE A 16 11.84 -4.04 -4.95
C ILE A 16 11.09 -2.78 -4.52
N THR A 17 11.71 -1.98 -3.67
CA THR A 17 11.13 -0.75 -3.12
C THR A 17 12.18 0.38 -3.20
N PRO A 18 11.93 1.47 -3.95
CA PRO A 18 10.72 1.75 -4.74
C PRO A 18 10.61 0.86 -6.00
N ALA A 19 9.39 0.72 -6.54
CA ALA A 19 9.15 -0.02 -7.77
C ALA A 19 9.93 0.56 -8.96
N ARG A 20 10.41 -0.29 -9.88
CA ARG A 20 11.20 0.16 -11.05
C ARG A 20 10.28 0.58 -12.19
N PHE A 21 9.81 1.82 -12.16
CA PHE A 21 8.89 2.35 -13.17
C PHE A 21 9.55 3.05 -14.37
N GLY A 22 10.87 3.20 -14.39
CA GLY A 22 11.60 3.84 -15.47
C GLY A 22 13.10 3.70 -15.30
N LYS A 23 13.88 4.08 -16.31
CA LYS A 23 15.36 4.10 -16.25
C LYS A 23 15.87 5.41 -15.68
N THR A 24 15.08 6.48 -15.82
CA THR A 24 15.42 7.82 -15.34
C THR A 24 14.43 8.28 -14.27
N GLN A 25 14.85 9.22 -13.42
CA GLN A 25 13.98 9.80 -12.39
C GLN A 25 12.71 10.44 -12.97
N PRO A 26 12.76 11.22 -14.07
CA PRO A 26 11.54 11.79 -14.66
C PRO A 26 10.54 10.75 -15.18
N GLU A 27 11.03 9.65 -15.76
CA GLU A 27 10.17 8.53 -16.18
C GLU A 27 9.48 7.88 -14.98
N TYR A 28 10.27 7.60 -13.93
CA TYR A 28 9.75 7.05 -12.68
C TYR A 28 8.66 7.95 -12.10
N ASP A 29 8.90 9.26 -11.97
CA ASP A 29 7.96 10.19 -11.34
C ASP A 29 6.64 10.27 -12.14
N LYS A 30 6.73 10.29 -13.48
CA LYS A 30 5.56 10.31 -14.37
C LYS A 30 4.68 9.07 -14.18
N VAL A 31 5.29 7.89 -14.13
CA VAL A 31 4.56 6.62 -13.97
C VAL A 31 4.06 6.47 -12.53
N ALA A 32 4.92 6.68 -11.53
CA ALA A 32 4.59 6.60 -10.12
C ALA A 32 3.40 7.50 -9.75
N LYS A 33 3.35 8.73 -10.30
CA LYS A 33 2.22 9.65 -10.09
C LYS A 33 0.89 9.06 -10.58
N LYS A 34 0.88 8.45 -11.77
CA LYS A 34 -0.35 7.83 -12.34
C LYS A 34 -0.78 6.60 -11.56
N VAL A 35 0.18 5.76 -11.15
CA VAL A 35 -0.08 4.58 -10.33
C VAL A 35 -0.66 4.99 -8.97
N LYS A 36 0.02 5.90 -8.25
CA LYS A 36 -0.44 6.40 -6.95
C LYS A 36 -1.83 7.02 -7.02
N ALA A 37 -2.12 7.82 -8.05
CA ALA A 37 -3.45 8.40 -8.25
C ALA A 37 -4.54 7.34 -8.43
N THR A 38 -4.24 6.23 -9.12
CA THR A 38 -5.20 5.13 -9.31
C THR A 38 -5.43 4.35 -8.01
N LEU A 39 -4.35 4.08 -7.26
CA LEU A 39 -4.44 3.39 -5.96
C LEU A 39 -5.18 4.25 -4.93
N GLU A 40 -4.92 5.56 -4.88
CA GLU A 40 -5.64 6.48 -4.01
C GLU A 40 -7.13 6.55 -4.37
N LYS A 41 -7.45 6.70 -5.66
CA LYS A 41 -8.84 6.69 -6.12
C LYS A 41 -9.55 5.39 -5.71
N THR A 42 -8.87 4.25 -5.85
CA THR A 42 -9.39 2.95 -5.43
C THR A 42 -9.68 2.94 -3.93
N ALA A 43 -8.71 3.32 -3.10
CA ALA A 43 -8.86 3.37 -1.65
C ALA A 43 -10.02 4.25 -1.18
N ARG A 44 -10.25 5.39 -1.86
CA ARG A 44 -11.38 6.29 -1.57
C ARG A 44 -12.73 5.68 -1.98
N ILE A 45 -12.80 5.00 -3.12
CA ILE A 45 -14.07 4.41 -3.61
C ILE A 45 -14.56 3.30 -2.68
N ILE A 46 -13.64 2.49 -2.16
CA ILE A 46 -13.98 1.39 -1.25
C ILE A 46 -13.96 1.79 0.22
N ASP A 47 -13.81 3.09 0.51
CA ASP A 47 -13.81 3.68 1.86
C ASP A 47 -12.82 2.99 2.81
N VAL A 48 -11.55 2.91 2.41
CA VAL A 48 -10.50 2.37 3.29
C VAL A 48 -10.35 3.24 4.53
N GLU A 49 -10.42 2.57 5.68
CA GLU A 49 -10.12 3.16 6.99
C GLU A 49 -8.84 2.56 7.57
N GLY A 50 -8.06 3.39 8.26
CA GLY A 50 -6.79 2.98 8.85
C GLY A 50 -5.73 2.71 7.78
N TYR A 51 -5.58 1.46 7.37
CA TYR A 51 -4.56 1.03 6.39
C TYR A 51 -5.03 -0.17 5.58
N CYS A 52 -4.43 -0.37 4.40
CA CYS A 52 -4.60 -1.57 3.61
C CYS A 52 -3.37 -1.78 2.70
N ARG A 53 -3.23 -2.99 2.14
CA ARG A 53 -2.37 -3.25 0.99
C ARG A 53 -3.24 -3.37 -0.25
N ILE A 54 -2.94 -2.58 -1.28
CA ILE A 54 -3.57 -2.71 -2.59
C ILE A 54 -2.55 -3.32 -3.53
N ASP A 55 -2.87 -4.49 -4.05
CA ASP A 55 -2.05 -5.17 -5.03
C ASP A 55 -2.58 -4.87 -6.43
N ALA A 56 -1.67 -4.58 -7.36
CA ALA A 56 -2.01 -4.17 -8.70
C ALA A 56 -0.95 -4.58 -9.72
N PHE A 57 -1.38 -4.87 -10.94
CA PHE A 57 -0.50 -4.91 -12.10
C PHE A 57 -0.37 -3.52 -12.72
N VAL A 58 0.86 -3.12 -13.05
CA VAL A 58 1.13 -1.87 -13.76
C VAL A 58 1.64 -2.20 -15.16
N ARG A 59 0.92 -1.75 -16.18
CA ARG A 59 1.31 -1.83 -17.59
C ARG A 59 1.75 -0.47 -18.08
N ILE A 60 2.99 -0.38 -18.55
CA ILE A 60 3.58 0.86 -19.07
C ILE A 60 3.68 0.73 -20.59
N PHE A 61 2.95 1.57 -21.30
CA PHE A 61 2.98 1.73 -22.76
C PHE A 61 3.61 3.09 -23.09
N PRO A 62 4.06 3.33 -24.34
CA PRO A 62 4.68 4.62 -24.70
C PRO A 62 3.75 5.82 -24.44
N GLU A 63 2.45 5.67 -24.66
CA GLU A 63 1.46 6.75 -24.54
C GLU A 63 0.67 6.71 -23.22
N LYS A 64 0.56 5.54 -22.57
CA LYS A 64 -0.30 5.35 -21.39
C LYS A 64 0.32 4.48 -20.31
N VAL A 65 -0.09 4.73 -19.07
CA VAL A 65 0.17 3.87 -17.91
C VAL A 65 -1.18 3.37 -17.45
N GLU A 66 -1.28 2.07 -17.24
CA GLU A 66 -2.49 1.42 -16.78
C GLU A 66 -2.20 0.66 -15.49
N THR A 67 -3.04 0.88 -14.48
CA THR A 67 -2.94 0.22 -13.17
C THR A 67 -4.19 -0.61 -12.97
N VAL A 68 -4.04 -1.93 -12.97
CA VAL A 68 -5.12 -2.90 -12.82
C VAL A 68 -5.06 -3.44 -11.40
N VAL A 69 -5.99 -3.01 -10.55
CA VAL A 69 -6.12 -3.51 -9.16
C VAL A 69 -6.59 -4.96 -9.19
N ILE A 70 -5.94 -5.82 -8.41
CA ILE A 70 -6.25 -7.25 -8.35
C ILE A 70 -6.85 -7.67 -7.01
N GLU A 71 -6.33 -7.13 -5.91
CA GLU A 71 -6.83 -7.42 -4.57
C GLU A 71 -6.56 -6.24 -3.63
N ILE A 72 -7.38 -6.18 -2.57
CA ILE A 72 -7.24 -5.24 -1.49
C ILE A 72 -7.28 -6.03 -0.18
N ASN A 73 -6.19 -5.97 0.56
CA ASN A 73 -6.05 -6.62 1.85
C ASN A 73 -6.18 -5.54 2.94
N SER A 74 -7.30 -5.56 3.68
CA SER A 74 -7.55 -4.62 4.78
C SER A 74 -6.67 -4.88 6.01
N LEU A 75 -6.14 -6.10 6.15
CA LEU A 75 -5.21 -6.49 7.21
C LEU A 75 -4.07 -7.34 6.60
N PRO A 76 -3.13 -6.72 5.89
CA PRO A 76 -1.99 -7.44 5.33
C PRO A 76 -1.10 -7.99 6.46
N GLY A 77 -0.35 -9.07 6.17
CA GLY A 77 0.65 -9.58 7.11
C GLY A 77 1.67 -8.50 7.50
N MET A 78 2.10 -8.49 8.76
CA MET A 78 2.98 -7.47 9.33
C MET A 78 4.32 -8.07 9.81
N THR A 79 5.03 -8.78 8.93
CA THR A 79 6.38 -9.29 9.22
C THR A 79 7.45 -8.32 8.70
N PRO A 80 8.69 -8.33 9.22
CA PRO A 80 9.76 -7.45 8.75
C PRO A 80 10.02 -7.50 7.23
N ALA A 81 9.78 -8.66 6.60
CA ALA A 81 9.94 -8.85 5.16
C ALA A 81 8.77 -8.30 4.30
N THR A 82 7.72 -7.78 4.95
CA THR A 82 6.54 -7.26 4.26
C THR A 82 6.85 -5.92 3.60
N ALA A 83 6.48 -5.77 2.33
CA ALA A 83 6.70 -4.56 1.55
C ALA A 83 6.18 -3.27 2.20
N ILE A 84 5.15 -3.35 3.06
CA ILE A 84 4.59 -2.19 3.76
C ILE A 84 5.62 -1.48 4.65
N PHE A 85 6.45 -2.23 5.39
CA PHE A 85 7.48 -1.62 6.24
C PHE A 85 8.65 -1.07 5.42
N HIS A 86 8.98 -1.70 4.30
CA HIS A 86 9.96 -1.15 3.36
C HIS A 86 9.48 0.18 2.76
N GLN A 87 8.18 0.29 2.47
CA GLN A 87 7.56 1.53 1.98
C GLN A 87 7.45 2.61 3.06
N SER A 88 7.17 2.24 4.31
CA SER A 88 7.22 3.16 5.45
C SER A 88 8.63 3.73 5.64
N ALA A 89 9.67 2.90 5.51
CA ALA A 89 11.06 3.35 5.59
C ALA A 89 11.43 4.36 4.48
N LEU A 90 10.86 4.25 3.27
CA LEU A 90 11.02 5.29 2.22
C LEU A 90 10.44 6.65 2.64
N ASN A 91 9.50 6.67 3.58
CA ASN A 91 8.92 7.88 4.17
C ASN A 91 9.57 8.22 5.52
N ASN A 92 10.78 7.71 5.79
CA ASN A 92 11.53 7.90 7.04
C ASN A 92 10.79 7.43 8.31
N MET A 93 9.91 6.43 8.17
CA MET A 93 9.11 5.90 9.26
C MET A 93 9.60 4.49 9.63
N LYS A 94 9.94 4.29 10.90
CA LYS A 94 10.28 2.98 11.45
C LYS A 94 9.03 2.11 11.56
N PRO A 95 9.16 0.77 11.58
CA PRO A 95 8.00 -0.13 11.65
C PRO A 95 7.05 0.15 12.82
N TYR A 96 7.58 0.45 14.02
CA TYR A 96 6.74 0.75 15.18
C TYR A 96 6.00 2.08 15.02
N GLU A 97 6.62 3.10 14.42
CA GLU A 97 5.97 4.41 14.19
C GLU A 97 4.79 4.27 13.21
N PHE A 98 4.90 3.35 12.25
CA PHE A 98 3.78 3.00 11.36
C PHE A 98 2.62 2.35 12.11
N ILE A 99 2.93 1.40 13.01
CA ILE A 99 1.92 0.74 13.84
C ILE A 99 1.27 1.75 14.79
N ASP A 100 2.07 2.62 15.42
CA ASP A 100 1.58 3.68 16.31
C ASP A 100 0.59 4.59 15.58
N LYS A 101 0.87 4.96 14.32
CA LYS A 101 -0.05 5.75 13.49
C LYS A 101 -1.39 5.05 13.22
N ILE A 102 -1.39 3.73 13.01
CA ILE A 102 -2.62 2.95 12.85
C ILE A 102 -3.44 2.96 14.15
N ILE A 103 -2.77 2.78 15.29
CA ILE A 103 -3.41 2.79 16.61
C ILE A 103 -3.98 4.18 16.93
N GLU A 104 -3.20 5.24 16.70
CA GLU A 104 -3.60 6.63 16.89
C GLU A 104 -4.87 6.95 16.08
N TYR A 105 -4.89 6.59 14.80
CA TYR A 105 -6.07 6.71 13.94
C TYR A 105 -7.29 5.98 14.53
N GLY A 106 -7.11 4.76 15.03
CA GLY A 106 -8.19 3.98 15.66
C GLY A 106 -8.80 4.69 16.88
N PHE A 107 -7.97 5.26 17.75
CA PHE A 107 -8.44 6.02 18.90
C PHE A 107 -9.14 7.33 18.51
N GLU A 108 -8.59 8.07 17.54
CA GLU A 108 -9.20 9.30 17.03
C GLU A 108 -10.58 9.03 16.43
N LYS A 109 -10.68 7.98 15.61
CA LYS A 109 -11.96 7.55 15.04
C LYS A 109 -12.98 7.19 16.12
N GLN A 110 -12.58 6.42 17.13
CA GLN A 110 -13.48 6.05 18.22
C GLN A 110 -14.00 7.29 18.98
N LYS A 111 -13.14 8.27 19.24
CA LYS A 111 -13.54 9.54 19.88
C LYS A 111 -14.59 10.28 19.04
N LEU A 112 -14.41 10.34 17.72
CA LEU A 112 -15.37 10.96 16.80
C LEU A 112 -16.71 10.22 16.80
N THR A 113 -16.69 8.88 16.71
CA THR A 113 -17.90 8.06 16.76
C THR A 113 -18.67 8.29 18.07
N ASN A 114 -17.99 8.25 19.21
CA ASN A 114 -18.61 8.45 20.52
C ASN A 114 -19.16 9.87 20.69
N ALA A 115 -18.51 10.89 20.12
CA ALA A 115 -19.00 12.27 20.14
C ALA A 115 -20.22 12.48 19.23
N SER A 116 -20.33 11.70 18.14
CA SER A 116 -21.45 11.75 17.19
C SER A 116 -22.68 10.95 17.63
N TRP A 117 -22.52 10.00 18.56
CA TRP A 117 -23.61 9.22 19.12
C TRP A 117 -24.49 10.09 20.03
N LYS A 118 -25.76 10.26 19.64
CA LYS A 118 -26.83 10.75 20.52
C LYS A 118 -27.79 9.57 20.77
N PRO A 119 -28.20 9.34 22.03
CA PRO A 119 -29.08 8.23 22.39
C PRO A 119 -30.43 8.27 21.66
#